data_AF-A0A3D1AYI9-F1
#
_entry.id   AF-A0A3D1AYI9-F1
#
_cell.length_a   1.000
_cell.length_b   1.000
_cell.length_c   1.000
_cell.angle_alpha   90.00
_cell.angle_beta   90.00
_cell.angle_gamma   90.00
#
_symmetry.space_group_name_H-M   'P 1'
#
loop_
_entity.id
_entity.type
_entity.pdbx_description
1 polymer ?
#
loop_
_entity_poly.entity_id
_entity_poly.type
_entity_poly.pdbx_seq_one_letter_code
_entity_poly.pdbx_strand_id
1 'polypeptide(L)' 'MEQFSAGNLLNAMIYSALGILIFVVAFVVADKLTPYHLWNEIVHEHNTALAILIGAMS' A
#
# COMPACT_ATOMS: atom_id res chain seq x y z
N MET A 1 34.57 -9.57 0.13
CA MET A 1 34.06 -8.99 -1.12
C MET A 1 32.99 -9.94 -1.66
N GLU A 2 31.78 -9.42 -1.84
CA GLU A 2 30.55 -10.05 -2.37
C GLU A 2 30.25 -11.53 -2.02
N GLN A 3 29.55 -11.75 -0.91
CA GLN A 3 28.67 -12.92 -0.77
C GLN A 3 27.32 -12.61 -1.47
N PHE A 4 27.34 -12.55 -2.80
CA PHE A 4 26.13 -12.51 -3.60
C PHE A 4 25.53 -13.93 -3.63
N SER A 5 24.91 -14.33 -2.52
CA SER A 5 24.17 -15.59 -2.45
C SER A 5 22.81 -15.37 -3.11
N ALA A 6 22.48 -16.14 -4.15
CA ALA A 6 21.15 -16.15 -4.76
C ALA A 6 20.03 -16.37 -3.71
N GLY A 7 20.35 -17.06 -2.61
CA GLY A 7 19.45 -17.23 -1.47
C GLY A 7 19.13 -15.92 -0.74
N ASN A 8 20.09 -14.98 -0.64
CA ASN A 8 19.85 -13.68 -0.01
C ASN A 8 18.94 -12.80 -0.87
N LEU A 9 19.10 -12.86 -2.20
CA LEU A 9 18.23 -12.16 -3.13
C LEU A 9 16.79 -12.69 -3.08
N LEU A 10 16.63 -14.02 -3.01
CA LEU A 10 15.32 -14.65 -2.86
C LEU A 10 14.65 -14.26 -1.53
N ASN A 11 15.39 -14.28 -0.42
CA ASN A 11 14.87 -13.87 0.87
C ASN A 11 14.46 -12.39 0.88
N ALA A 12 15.26 -11.50 0.28
CA ALA A 12 14.93 -10.09 0.15
C ALA A 12 13.67 -9.86 -0.70
N MET A 13 13.49 -10.61 -1.78
CA MET A 13 12.32 -10.55 -2.65
C MET A 13 11.05 -11.03 -1.93
N ILE A 14 11.14 -12.11 -1.16
CA ILE A 14 10.02 -12.62 -0.36
C ILE A 14 9.65 -11.61 0.73
N TYR A 15 10.64 -11.06 1.41
CA TYR A 15 10.41 -10.07 2.47
C TYR A 15 9.77 -8.79 1.94
N SER A 16 10.24 -8.26 0.80
CA SER A 16 9.65 -7.07 0.17
C SER A 16 8.23 -7.35 -0.34
N ALA A 17 7.99 -8.51 -0.95
CA ALA A 17 6.66 -8.92 -1.40
C ALA A 17 5.67 -9.03 -0.22
N LEU A 18 6.09 -9.60 0.91
CA LEU A 18 5.28 -9.65 2.13
C LEU A 18 4.98 -8.25 2.66
N GLY A 19 5.96 -7.35 2.66
CA GLY A 19 5.76 -5.95 3.05
C GLY A 19 4.70 -5.25 2.20
N ILE A 20 4.77 -5.42 0.87
CA ILE A 20 3.78 -4.87 -0.07
C ILE A 20 2.40 -5.48 0.19
N LEU A 21 2.33 -6.80 0.39
CA LEU A 21 1.07 -7.49 0.67
C LEU A 21 0.41 -6.94 1.95
N ILE A 22 1.17 -6.80 3.02
CA ILE A 22 0.68 -6.26 4.30
C ILE A 22 0.20 -4.82 4.11
N PHE A 23 0.95 -4.00 3.36
CA PHE A 23 0.56 -2.63 3.07
C PHE A 23 -0.78 -2.54 2.31
N VAL A 24 -0.95 -3.38 1.28
CA VAL A 24 -2.22 -3.44 0.52
C VAL A 24 -3.37 -3.88 1.41
N VAL A 25 -3.17 -4.90 2.25
CA VAL A 25 -4.20 -5.35 3.19
C VAL A 25 -4.57 -4.26 4.19
N ALA A 26 -3.58 -3.56 4.76
CA ALA A 26 -3.82 -2.45 5.66
C ALA A 26 -4.60 -1.31 4.98
N PHE A 27 -4.27 -0.99 3.73
CA PHE A 27 -5.00 -0.01 2.93
C PHE A 27 -6.46 -0.42 2.69
N VAL A 28 -6.72 -1.69 2.33
CA VAL A 28 -8.09 -2.20 2.14
C VAL A 28 -8.88 -2.19 3.44
N VAL A 29 -8.24 -2.51 4.57
CA VAL A 29 -8.86 -2.43 5.90
C VAL A 29 -9.18 -0.97 6.25
N ALA A 30 -8.27 -0.03 5.98
CA ALA A 30 -8.49 1.39 6.19
C ALA A 30 -9.66 1.91 5.34
N ASP A 31 -9.68 1.59 4.04
CA ASP A 31 -10.75 1.96 3.11
C ASP A 31 -12.12 1.47 3.59
N LYS A 32 -12.18 0.25 4.13
CA LYS A 32 -13.41 -0.35 4.67
C LYS A 32 -13.81 0.18 6.05
N LEU A 33 -12.84 0.65 6.83
CA LEU A 33 -13.09 1.33 8.11
C LEU A 33 -13.63 2.75 7.90
N THR A 34 -13.17 3.43 6.86
CA THR A 34 -13.80 4.68 6.42
C THR A 34 -15.18 4.38 5.83
N PRO A 35 -16.25 5.10 6.22
CA PRO A 35 -17.58 4.90 5.65
C PRO A 35 -17.69 5.28 4.16
N TYR A 36 -16.63 5.85 3.57
CA TYR A 36 -16.53 6.18 2.15
C TYR A 36 -15.61 5.19 1.43
N HIS A 37 -15.97 4.80 0.21
CA HIS A 37 -15.06 4.06 -0.68
C HIS A 37 -14.03 5.03 -1.26
N LEU A 38 -12.91 5.21 -0.57
CA LEU A 38 -11.83 6.12 -0.97
C LEU A 38 -11.31 5.77 -2.36
N TRP A 39 -11.22 4.46 -2.68
CA TRP A 39 -10.79 4.04 -4.01
C TRP A 39 -11.74 4.51 -5.12
N ASN A 40 -13.06 4.37 -4.93
CA ASN A 40 -14.03 4.81 -5.93
C ASN A 40 -13.98 6.34 -6.08
N GLU A 41 -13.98 7.04 -4.96
CA GLU A 41 -14.04 8.50 -4.92
C GLU A 41 -12.76 9.16 -5.48
N ILE A 42 -11.58 8.64 -5.15
CA ILE A 42 -10.30 9.22 -5.57
C ILE A 42 -9.93 8.77 -6.99
N VAL A 43 -10.10 7.48 -7.31
CA VAL A 43 -9.62 6.91 -8.58
C VAL A 43 -10.65 7.03 -9.71
N HIS A 44 -11.93 6.79 -9.44
CA HIS A 44 -12.97 6.82 -10.48
C HIS A 44 -13.64 8.18 -10.59
N GLU A 45 -14.04 8.77 -9.45
CA GLU A 45 -14.72 10.08 -9.40
C GLU A 45 -13.72 11.26 -9.41
N HIS A 46 -12.41 10.99 -9.32
CA HIS A 46 -11.35 12.01 -9.30
C HIS A 46 -11.52 13.08 -8.21
N ASN A 47 -12.08 12.72 -7.06
CA ASN A 47 -12.34 13.62 -5.95
C ASN A 47 -11.02 14.04 -5.25
N THR A 48 -10.44 15.13 -5.76
CA THR A 48 -9.18 15.68 -5.27
C THR A 48 -9.28 16.21 -3.84
N ALA A 49 -10.46 16.66 -3.41
CA ALA A 49 -10.67 17.15 -2.04
C ALA A 49 -10.49 16.03 -1.02
N LEU A 50 -11.05 14.84 -1.28
CA LEU A 50 -10.85 13.67 -0.43
C LEU A 50 -9.42 13.15 -0.49
N ALA A 51 -8.76 13.19 -1.65
CA ALA A 51 -7.35 12.84 -1.77
C ALA A 51 -6.45 13.74 -0.90
N ILE A 52 -6.72 15.05 -0.89
CA ILE A 52 -5.99 16.03 -0.05
C ILE A 52 -6.29 15.79 1.43
N LEU A 53 -7.54 15.55 1.81
CA LEU A 53 -7.91 15.28 3.20
C LEU A 53 -7.22 14.03 3.74
N ILE A 54 -7.28 12.92 3.01
CA ILE A 54 -6.60 11.68 3.41
C ILE A 54 -5.09 11.87 3.45
N GLY A 55 -4.50 12.55 2.46
CA GLY A 55 -3.07 12.87 2.44
C GLY A 55 -2.61 13.82 3.55
N ALA A 56 -3.52 14.61 4.11
CA ALA A 56 -3.25 15.45 5.29
C ALA A 56 -3.41 14.68 6.61
N MET A 57 -4.13 13.55 6.61
CA MET A 57 -4.31 12.68 7.78
C MET A 57 -3.21 11.61 7.91
N SER A 58 -2.55 11.26 6.81
CA SER A 58 -1.49 10.24 6.74
C SER A 58 -0.15 10.69 7.29
#